data_AF-B0E3H7-F1
#
_entry.id   AF-B0E3H7-F1
#
_cell.length_a   1.000
_cell.length_b   1.000
_cell.length_c   1.000
_cell.angle_alpha   90.00
_cell.angle_beta   90.00
_cell.angle_gamma   90.00
#
_symmetry.space_group_name_H-M   'P 1'
#
loop_
_entity.id
_entity.type
_entity.pdbx_description
1 polymer ?
#
loop_
_entity_poly.entity_id
_entity_poly.type
_entity_poly.pdbx_seq_one_letter_code
_entity_poly.pdbx_strand_id
1 'polypeptide(L)'
;MPLEAIKAQALEHLTSNKKNMFVGHSDEPNSVYNNPQLFPSMLPWLFPYGFGGICNNMIPKNISSMAHKRLLLMYHDKRFQMDPHFPLIGFNHEQIQQSTTGGYLTTKKSSFSLVTDRLLNLDMDVLSGINNWGSV
;
A
#
# COMPACT_ATOMS: atom_id res chain seq x y z
N MET A 1 1.89 -39.54 8.76
CA MET A 1 2.25 -39.39 10.18
C MET A 1 0.98 -39.23 11.00
N PRO A 2 0.85 -39.87 12.16
CA PRO A 2 -0.28 -39.69 13.07
C PRO A 2 -0.26 -38.31 13.74
N LEU A 3 -1.43 -37.73 14.03
CA LEU A 3 -1.60 -36.37 14.57
C LEU A 3 -0.79 -36.12 15.87
N GLU A 4 -0.72 -37.14 16.72
CA GLU A 4 0.01 -37.07 18.00
C GLU A 4 1.52 -36.92 17.80
N ALA A 5 2.08 -37.50 16.74
CA ALA A 5 3.49 -37.32 16.41
C ALA A 5 3.80 -35.89 15.94
N ILE A 6 2.86 -35.24 15.23
CA ILE A 6 3.01 -33.85 14.78
C ILE A 6 2.97 -32.88 15.97
N LYS A 7 2.06 -33.11 16.93
CA LYS A 7 1.98 -32.31 18.17
C LYS A 7 3.24 -32.47 19.02
N ALA A 8 3.73 -33.70 19.18
CA ALA A 8 4.95 -33.97 19.94
C ALA A 8 6.16 -33.28 19.31
N GLN A 9 6.29 -33.34 17.98
CA GLN A 9 7.36 -32.65 17.24
C GLN A 9 7.25 -31.12 17.35
N ALA A 10 6.04 -30.55 17.26
CA ALA A 10 5.84 -29.12 17.46
C ALA A 10 6.21 -28.65 18.87
N LEU A 11 5.88 -29.47 19.88
CA LEU A 11 6.21 -29.20 21.29
C LEU A 11 7.71 -29.34 21.57
N GLU A 12 8.36 -30.33 20.96
CA GLU A 12 9.82 -30.47 20.98
C GLU A 12 10.51 -29.25 20.35
N HIS A 13 10.02 -28.77 19.19
CA HIS A 13 10.53 -27.54 18.57
C HIS A 13 10.35 -26.30 19.46
N LEU A 14 9.19 -26.15 20.10
CA LEU A 14 8.88 -25.01 21.00
C LEU A 14 9.79 -24.97 22.24
N THR A 15 10.19 -26.14 22.74
CA THR A 15 10.98 -26.29 23.98
C THR A 15 12.49 -26.33 23.73
N SER A 16 12.94 -26.96 22.65
CA SER A 16 14.36 -27.19 22.36
C SER A 16 15.02 -26.04 21.58
N ASN A 17 14.29 -25.39 20.67
CA ASN A 17 14.83 -24.38 19.77
C ASN A 17 14.15 -23.03 20.06
N LYS A 18 14.82 -22.14 20.80
CA LYS A 18 14.27 -20.84 21.25
C LYS A 18 13.97 -19.84 20.11
N LYS A 19 14.01 -20.26 18.85
CA LYS A 19 13.78 -19.42 17.67
C LYS A 19 12.31 -19.50 17.25
N ASN A 20 11.43 -18.99 18.09
CA ASN A 20 10.01 -18.87 17.79
C ASN A 20 9.71 -17.42 17.35
N MET A 21 9.09 -17.25 16.18
CA MET A 21 8.60 -15.95 15.73
C MET A 21 7.14 -15.80 16.20
N PHE A 22 6.90 -14.93 17.18
CA PHE A 22 5.55 -14.59 17.59
C PHE A 22 4.94 -13.63 16.56
N VAL A 23 3.81 -14.02 15.98
CA VAL A 23 2.99 -13.15 15.12
C VAL A 23 1.69 -12.89 15.87
N GLY A 24 1.56 -11.68 16.42
CA GLY A 24 0.33 -11.26 17.09
C GLY A 24 -0.78 -11.05 16.05
N HIS A 25 -1.95 -11.64 16.30
CA HIS A 25 -3.15 -11.41 15.50
C HIS A 25 -4.08 -10.47 16.26
N SER A 26 -4.59 -9.44 15.57
CA SER A 26 -5.68 -8.59 16.06
C SER A 26 -6.99 -9.12 15.49
N ASP A 27 -8.09 -8.96 16.23
CA ASP A 27 -9.44 -9.26 15.74
C ASP A 27 -9.84 -8.33 14.58
N GLU A 28 -9.20 -7.16 14.48
CA GLU A 28 -9.43 -6.19 13.42
C GLU A 28 -8.43 -6.34 12.27
N PRO A 29 -8.90 -6.36 11.00
CA PRO A 29 -8.01 -6.42 9.85
C PRO A 29 -7.21 -5.13 9.70
N ASN A 30 -5.91 -5.25 9.47
CA ASN A 30 -5.04 -4.11 9.23
C ASN A 30 -5.28 -3.49 7.86
N SER A 31 -5.23 -2.15 7.80
CA SER A 31 -5.28 -1.42 6.53
C SER A 31 -4.12 -1.83 5.62
N VAL A 32 -4.46 -2.12 4.36
CA VAL A 32 -3.50 -2.29 3.27
C VAL A 32 -2.96 -0.93 2.80
N TYR A 33 -3.67 0.17 3.08
CA TYR A 33 -3.28 1.52 2.69
C TYR A 33 -2.54 2.23 3.81
N ASN A 34 -1.47 2.94 3.45
CA ASN A 34 -0.69 3.79 4.35
C ASN A 34 -0.25 3.10 5.66
N ASN A 35 0.16 1.83 5.56
CA ASN A 35 0.63 1.04 6.69
C ASN A 35 2.13 0.73 6.56
N PRO A 36 3.00 1.47 7.29
CA PRO A 36 4.44 1.24 7.28
C PRO A 36 4.86 -0.15 7.72
N GLN A 37 4.08 -0.81 8.57
CA GLN A 37 4.45 -2.09 9.14
C GLN A 37 4.00 -3.29 8.30
N LEU A 38 3.17 -3.09 7.27
CA LEU A 38 2.61 -4.17 6.46
C LEU A 38 3.70 -5.03 5.80
N PHE A 39 4.64 -4.41 5.08
CA PHE A 39 5.72 -5.15 4.40
C PHE A 39 6.71 -5.78 5.39
N PRO A 40 7.18 -5.06 6.42
CA PRO A 40 8.01 -5.66 7.46
C PRO A 40 7.35 -6.83 8.20
N SER A 41 6.04 -6.79 8.43
CA SER A 41 5.32 -7.90 9.07
C SER A 41 5.12 -9.10 8.16
N MET A 42 4.92 -8.89 6.86
CA MET A 42 4.74 -9.98 5.88
C MET A 42 6.07 -10.64 5.49
N LEU A 43 7.16 -9.86 5.46
CA LEU A 43 8.46 -10.29 4.92
C LEU A 43 9.59 -9.94 5.91
N PRO A 44 9.56 -10.47 7.16
CA PRO A 44 10.52 -10.11 8.20
C PRO A 44 11.98 -10.40 7.84
N TRP A 45 12.23 -11.33 6.89
CA TRP A 45 13.58 -11.63 6.40
C TRP A 45 14.15 -10.57 5.45
N LEU A 46 13.29 -9.79 4.77
CA LEU A 46 13.73 -8.69 3.89
C LEU A 46 13.89 -7.36 4.62
N PHE A 47 13.22 -7.23 5.77
CA PHE A 47 13.25 -6.05 6.64
C PHE A 47 13.82 -6.43 8.01
N PRO A 48 15.15 -6.55 8.13
CA PRO A 48 15.79 -6.74 9.42
C PRO A 48 15.30 -5.67 10.40
N TYR A 49 14.95 -6.08 11.62
CA TYR A 49 14.39 -5.23 12.69
C TYR A 49 12.94 -4.76 12.50
N GLY A 50 12.24 -5.17 11.45
CA GLY A 50 10.82 -4.83 11.28
C GLY A 50 10.57 -3.35 10.91
N PHE A 51 11.59 -2.67 10.40
CA PHE A 51 11.53 -1.26 9.97
C PHE A 51 11.81 -1.11 8.48
N GLY A 52 11.54 0.08 7.94
CA GLY A 52 11.84 0.42 6.55
C GLY A 52 10.76 0.02 5.55
N GLY A 53 9.54 -0.25 6.03
CA GLY A 53 8.40 -0.49 5.15
C GLY A 53 7.94 0.75 4.38
N ILE A 54 7.00 0.51 3.48
CA ILE A 54 6.49 1.50 2.53
C ILE A 54 5.58 2.50 3.25
N CYS A 55 5.60 3.77 2.84
CA CYS A 55 4.88 4.86 3.52
C CYS A 55 5.42 5.20 4.93
N ASN A 56 6.70 4.91 5.21
CA ASN A 56 7.31 5.29 6.47
C ASN A 56 7.50 6.82 6.58
N ASN A 57 6.89 7.43 7.61
CA ASN A 57 6.95 8.87 7.89
C ASN A 57 8.37 9.38 8.19
N MET A 58 9.30 8.49 8.57
CA MET A 58 10.70 8.86 8.82
C MET A 58 11.50 9.10 7.54
N ILE A 59 10.94 8.80 6.36
CA ILE A 59 11.59 9.06 5.08
C ILE A 59 11.52 10.57 4.82
N PRO A 60 12.65 11.29 4.76
CA PRO A 60 12.68 12.77 4.70
C PRO A 60 12.11 13.35 3.40
N LYS A 61 11.89 12.52 2.38
CA LYS A 61 11.30 12.90 1.09
C LYS A 61 9.94 12.24 0.94
N ASN A 62 8.94 12.98 0.47
CA ASN A 62 7.65 12.42 0.07
C ASN A 62 7.84 11.57 -1.20
N ILE A 63 8.23 10.30 -0.99
CA ILE A 63 8.42 9.31 -2.03
C ILE A 63 7.09 8.56 -2.19
N SER A 64 6.58 8.47 -3.42
CA SER A 64 5.37 7.69 -3.70
C SER A 64 5.58 6.21 -3.37
N SER A 65 4.50 5.49 -3.06
CA SER A 65 4.55 4.05 -2.77
C SER A 65 5.22 3.25 -3.90
N MET A 66 4.90 3.59 -5.16
CA MET A 66 5.50 3.00 -6.35
C MET A 66 7.00 3.30 -6.45
N ALA A 67 7.41 4.55 -6.22
CA ALA A 67 8.82 4.93 -6.27
C ALA A 67 9.63 4.21 -5.17
N HIS A 68 9.06 4.07 -3.97
CA HIS A 68 9.71 3.34 -2.89
C HIS A 68 9.84 1.84 -3.22
N LYS A 69 8.81 1.19 -3.79
CA LYS A 69 8.93 -0.21 -4.26
C LYS A 69 10.02 -0.38 -5.31
N ARG A 70 10.14 0.56 -6.26
CA ARG A 70 11.22 0.56 -7.25
C ARG A 70 12.60 0.68 -6.60
N LEU A 71 12.75 1.55 -5.59
CA LEU A 71 14.00 1.68 -4.84
C LEU A 71 14.34 0.39 -4.07
N LEU A 72 13.36 -0.30 -3.49
CA LEU A 72 13.56 -1.58 -2.85
C LEU A 72 14.01 -2.65 -3.86
N LEU A 73 13.40 -2.71 -5.04
CA LEU A 73 13.84 -3.61 -6.11
C LEU A 73 15.26 -3.29 -6.62
N MET A 74 15.66 -2.01 -6.60
CA MET A 74 17.00 -1.54 -6.98
C MET A 74 17.99 -1.47 -5.80
N TYR A 75 17.65 -2.07 -4.66
CA TYR A 75 18.49 -2.03 -3.48
C TYR A 75 19.85 -2.71 -3.73
N HIS A 76 20.91 -2.22 -3.08
CA HIS A 76 22.29 -2.54 -3.41
C HIS A 76 22.61 -4.05 -3.42
N ASP A 77 22.13 -4.78 -2.41
CA ASP A 77 22.38 -6.23 -2.26
C ASP A 77 21.42 -7.11 -3.10
N LYS A 78 20.52 -6.49 -3.87
CA LYS A 78 19.48 -7.14 -4.71
C LYS A 78 18.58 -8.12 -3.95
N ARG A 79 18.56 -8.13 -2.61
CA ARG A 79 17.79 -9.13 -1.83
C ARG A 79 16.31 -9.10 -2.14
N PHE A 80 15.75 -7.91 -2.34
CA PHE A 80 14.35 -7.70 -2.70
C PHE A 80 14.04 -8.11 -4.14
N GLN A 81 15.03 -8.03 -5.04
CA GLN A 81 14.90 -8.46 -6.43
C GLN A 81 14.96 -9.99 -6.55
N MET A 82 15.82 -10.62 -5.76
CA MET A 82 16.05 -12.07 -5.79
C MET A 82 15.03 -12.87 -4.97
N ASP A 83 14.32 -12.21 -4.05
CA ASP A 83 13.24 -12.86 -3.30
C ASP A 83 12.11 -13.28 -4.26
N PRO A 84 11.67 -14.55 -4.23
CA PRO A 84 10.68 -15.05 -5.18
C PRO A 84 9.28 -14.45 -5.00
N HIS A 85 8.97 -13.87 -3.83
CA HIS A 85 7.64 -13.37 -3.51
C HIS A 85 7.55 -11.85 -3.56
N PHE A 86 8.62 -11.12 -3.20
CA PHE A 86 8.59 -9.67 -3.03
C PHE A 86 8.12 -8.92 -4.28
N PRO A 87 8.63 -9.18 -5.50
CA PRO A 87 8.14 -8.49 -6.70
C PRO A 87 6.65 -8.71 -6.90
N LEU A 88 6.17 -9.96 -6.81
CA LEU A 88 4.77 -10.32 -7.00
C LEU A 88 3.86 -9.62 -5.99
N ILE A 89 4.21 -9.68 -4.70
CA ILE A 89 3.45 -9.04 -3.62
C ILE A 89 3.45 -7.51 -3.80
N GLY A 90 4.60 -6.93 -4.11
CA GLY A 90 4.75 -5.49 -4.33
C GLY A 90 3.89 -4.98 -5.49
N PHE A 91 3.89 -5.69 -6.63
CA PHE A 91 3.07 -5.34 -7.79
C PHE A 91 1.57 -5.53 -7.55
N ASN A 92 1.17 -6.66 -6.96
CA ASN A 92 -0.23 -6.92 -6.63
C ASN A 92 -0.79 -5.86 -5.69
N HIS A 93 -0.01 -5.49 -4.68
CA HIS A 93 -0.39 -4.43 -3.74
C HIS A 93 -0.58 -3.08 -4.45
N GLU A 94 0.32 -2.69 -5.36
CA GLU A 94 0.15 -1.46 -6.17
C GLU A 94 -1.08 -1.54 -7.08
N GLN A 95 -1.31 -2.69 -7.74
CA GLN A 95 -2.46 -2.86 -8.63
C GLN A 95 -3.78 -2.74 -7.86
N ILE A 96 -3.87 -3.35 -6.67
CA ILE A 96 -5.04 -3.20 -5.79
C ILE A 96 -5.21 -1.74 -5.39
N GLN A 97 -4.14 -1.06 -4.97
CA GLN A 97 -4.20 0.34 -4.58
C GLN A 97 -4.68 1.25 -5.72
N GLN A 98 -4.16 1.04 -6.94
CA GLN A 98 -4.54 1.81 -8.12
C GLN A 98 -5.97 1.51 -8.56
N SER A 99 -6.39 0.24 -8.58
CA SER A 99 -7.74 -0.17 -8.96
C SER A 99 -8.79 0.41 -8.01
N THR A 100 -8.55 0.31 -6.69
CA THR A 100 -9.45 0.91 -5.70
C THR A 100 -9.49 2.43 -5.80
N THR A 101 -8.35 3.08 -6.07
CA THR A 101 -8.32 4.53 -6.29
C THR A 101 -9.11 4.93 -7.54
N GLY A 102 -8.95 4.20 -8.65
CA GLY A 102 -9.72 4.41 -9.87
C GLY A 102 -11.22 4.21 -9.66
N GLY A 103 -11.61 3.17 -8.93
CA GLY A 103 -13.00 2.92 -8.54
C GLY A 103 -13.56 4.00 -7.62
N TYR A 104 -12.78 4.43 -6.62
CA TYR A 104 -13.14 5.54 -5.73
C TYR A 104 -13.32 6.85 -6.51
N LEU A 105 -12.41 7.19 -7.41
CA LEU A 105 -12.54 8.38 -8.25
C LEU A 105 -13.75 8.29 -9.20
N THR A 106 -14.02 7.10 -9.75
CA THR A 106 -15.18 6.86 -10.64
C THR A 106 -16.52 6.91 -9.89
N THR A 107 -16.57 6.46 -8.64
CA THR A 107 -17.77 6.55 -7.79
C THR A 107 -17.96 7.95 -7.19
N LYS A 108 -16.87 8.66 -6.87
CA LYS A 108 -16.89 10.07 -6.49
C LYS A 108 -17.26 10.98 -7.67
N LYS A 109 -17.05 10.50 -8.90
CA LYS A 109 -17.68 11.01 -10.14
C LYS A 109 -19.21 10.95 -10.11
N SER A 110 -19.88 10.48 -9.06
CA SER A 110 -21.30 10.82 -8.81
C SER A 110 -21.54 12.34 -8.74
N SER A 111 -20.51 13.11 -8.33
CA SER A 111 -20.48 14.57 -8.48
C SER A 111 -20.36 15.05 -9.93
N PHE A 112 -20.12 14.16 -10.91
CA PHE A 112 -20.13 14.49 -12.33
C PHE A 112 -21.47 15.10 -12.73
N SER A 113 -22.58 14.52 -12.28
CA SER A 113 -23.92 15.09 -12.53
C SER A 113 -23.99 16.54 -12.04
N LEU A 114 -23.52 16.80 -10.81
CA LEU A 114 -23.52 18.13 -10.19
C LEU A 114 -22.57 19.10 -10.93
N VAL A 115 -21.42 18.62 -11.39
CA VAL A 115 -20.46 19.41 -12.18
C VAL A 115 -20.99 19.68 -13.59
N THR A 116 -21.59 18.70 -14.27
CA THR A 116 -22.24 18.91 -15.58
C THR A 116 -23.45 19.82 -15.48
N ASP A 117 -24.24 19.71 -14.41
CA ASP A 117 -25.42 20.55 -14.20
C ASP A 117 -25.01 22.01 -13.93
N ARG A 118 -23.93 22.23 -13.16
CA ARG A 118 -23.31 23.55 -13.03
C ARG A 118 -22.72 24.08 -14.34
N LEU A 119 -22.20 23.20 -15.20
CA LEU A 119 -21.63 23.57 -16.49
C LEU A 119 -22.69 23.90 -17.55
N LEU A 120 -23.84 23.24 -17.48
CA LEU A 120 -24.98 23.47 -18.36
C LEU A 120 -25.79 24.71 -17.93
N ASN A 121 -25.91 24.95 -16.63
CA ASN A 121 -26.57 26.13 -16.06
C ASN A 121 -25.61 27.31 -15.83
N LEU A 122 -24.43 27.26 -16.46
CA LEU A 122 -23.40 28.27 -16.30
C LEU A 122 -23.84 29.53 -17.08
N ASP A 123 -23.95 30.64 -16.35
CA ASP A 123 -24.42 31.90 -16.92
C ASP A 123 -23.37 32.50 -17.87
N MET A 124 -23.71 32.51 -19.15
CA MET A 124 -22.84 32.97 -20.24
C MET A 124 -22.63 34.49 -20.21
N ASP A 125 -23.52 35.26 -19.58
CA ASP A 125 -23.37 36.71 -19.43
C ASP A 125 -22.30 37.05 -18.40
N VAL A 126 -22.23 36.26 -17.31
CA VAL A 126 -21.13 36.37 -16.33
C VAL A 126 -19.80 35.96 -16.97
N LEU A 127 -19.80 34.88 -17.78
CA LEU A 127 -18.60 34.40 -18.46
C LEU A 127 -18.06 35.41 -19.49
N SER A 128 -18.94 36.05 -20.25
CA SER A 128 -18.58 37.11 -21.19
C SER A 128 -18.13 38.40 -20.47
N GLY A 129 -18.73 38.71 -19.32
CA GLY A 129 -18.29 39.78 -18.43
C GLY A 129 -16.85 39.59 -17.94
N ILE A 130 -16.48 38.37 -17.55
CA ILE A 130 -15.10 38.04 -17.13
C ILE A 130 -14.12 38.11 -18.30
N ASN A 131 -14.53 37.66 -19.49
CA ASN A 131 -13.69 37.71 -20.69
C ASN A 131 -13.38 39.16 -21.13
N ASN A 132 -14.33 40.08 -20.95
CA ASN A 132 -14.14 41.50 -21.22
C ASN A 132 -13.26 42.23 -20.18
N TRP A 133 -13.18 41.73 -18.94
CA TRP A 133 -12.29 42.27 -17.91
C TRP A 133 -10.81 41.88 -18.09
N GLY A 134 -10.51 40.83 -18.85
CA GLY A 134 -9.15 40.38 -19.15
C GLY A 134 -8.52 40.98 -20.42
N SER A 135 -9.24 41.81 -21.17
CA SER A 135 -8.79 42.48 -22.40
C SER A 135 -8.55 43.99 -22.22
N VAL A 136 -8.07 44.41 -21.04
CA VAL A 136 -7.52 45.75 -20.80
C VAL A 136 -6.00 45.68 -20.70
#